data_AF-A0A7V8NMM7-F1
#
_entry.id   AF-A0A7V8NMM7-F1
#
_cell.length_a   1.000
_cell.length_b   1.000
_cell.length_c   1.000
_cell.angle_alpha   90.00
_cell.angle_beta   90.00
_cell.angle_gamma   90.00
#
_symmetry.space_group_name_H-M   'P 1'
#
loop_
_entity.id
_entity.type
_entity.pdbx_description
1 polymer ?
#
loop_
_entity_poly.entity_id
_entity_poly.type
_entity_poly.pdbx_seq_one_letter_code
_entity_poly.pdbx_strand_id
1 'polypeptide(L)' 'PDLAQIKFLAAKADTDLEGHGSVSGLAPGDYWISSLNLEAEAGDIRAHWDVPITVEAGQTTRVELSNLNSTEASGSNP' A
#
# COMPACT_ATOMS: atom_id res chain seq x y z
N PRO A 1 2.38 -2.39 16.57
CA PRO A 1 2.13 -2.82 15.17
C PRO A 1 0.65 -3.09 14.94
N ASP A 2 0.11 -2.63 13.81
CA ASP A 2 -1.28 -2.92 13.43
C ASP A 2 -1.50 -4.41 13.11
N LEU A 3 -2.73 -4.89 13.27
CA LEU A 3 -3.14 -6.29 13.06
C LEU A 3 -2.79 -6.78 11.65
N ALA A 4 -2.89 -5.91 10.64
CA ALA A 4 -2.52 -6.22 9.26
C ALA A 4 -1.06 -6.68 9.14
N GLN A 5 -0.13 -5.98 9.80
CA GLN A 5 1.30 -6.32 9.77
C GLN A 5 1.61 -7.63 10.49
N ILE A 6 0.83 -7.98 11.50
CA ILE A 6 1.09 -9.17 12.33
C ILE A 6 0.49 -10.43 11.69
N LYS A 7 -0.66 -10.31 11.02
CA LYS A 7 -1.41 -11.48 10.52
C LYS A 7 -1.40 -11.65 9.01
N PHE A 8 -1.32 -10.56 8.26
CA PHE A 8 -1.59 -10.55 6.82
C PHE A 8 -0.43 -10.02 5.99
N LEU A 9 0.74 -9.79 6.60
CA LEU A 9 1.92 -9.31 5.89
C LEU A 9 2.45 -10.40 4.95
N ALA A 10 2.17 -10.24 3.66
CA ALA A 10 2.75 -11.08 2.61
C ALA A 10 4.16 -10.61 2.22
N ALA A 11 4.38 -9.30 2.17
CA ALA A 11 5.66 -8.68 1.86
C ALA A 11 5.70 -7.21 2.30
N LYS A 12 6.90 -6.65 2.36
CA LYS A 12 7.16 -5.23 2.60
C LYS A 12 8.15 -4.72 1.55
N ALA A 13 7.90 -3.52 1.03
CA ALA A 13 8.88 -2.76 0.26
C ALA A 13 8.96 -1.35 0.84
N ASP A 14 10.16 -0.79 0.83
CA ASP A 14 10.39 0.63 1.04
C ASP A 14 10.55 1.29 -0.35
N THR A 15 10.09 2.52 -0.51
CA THR A 15 10.24 3.25 -1.78
C THR A 15 11.66 3.80 -1.93
N ASP A 16 12.17 3.82 -3.15
CA ASP A 16 13.39 4.54 -3.50
C ASP A 16 13.19 6.07 -3.51
N LEU A 17 14.24 6.81 -3.85
CA LEU A 17 14.22 8.28 -3.93
C LEU A 17 13.31 8.81 -5.05
N GLU A 18 12.93 7.96 -6.00
CA GLU A 18 12.01 8.29 -7.10
C GLU A 18 10.56 7.90 -6.76
N GLY A 19 10.32 7.30 -5.59
CA GLY A 19 9.00 6.88 -5.13
C GLY A 19 8.56 5.50 -5.63
N HIS A 20 9.47 4.68 -6.15
CA HIS A 20 9.14 3.32 -6.61
C HIS A 20 9.44 2.28 -5.54
N GLY A 21 8.55 1.30 -5.40
CA GLY A 21 8.78 0.08 -4.61
C GLY A 21 8.52 -1.15 -5.47
N SER A 22 9.23 -2.24 -5.20
CA SER A 22 8.99 -3.52 -5.86
C SER A 22 9.05 -4.69 -4.89
N VAL A 23 8.21 -5.68 -5.16
CA VAL A 23 8.17 -6.97 -4.45
C VAL A 23 8.19 -8.07 -5.49
N SER A 24 8.94 -9.14 -5.24
CA SER A 24 8.99 -10.32 -6.09
C SER A 24 8.77 -11.59 -5.27
N GLY A 25 8.42 -12.69 -5.94
CA GLY A 25 8.21 -13.99 -5.30
C GLY A 25 6.86 -14.13 -4.58
N LEU A 26 5.91 -13.21 -4.79
CA LEU A 26 4.54 -13.42 -4.32
C LEU A 26 3.89 -14.57 -5.08
N ALA A 27 3.17 -15.42 -4.34
CA ALA A 27 2.29 -16.39 -4.97
C ALA A 27 1.17 -15.66 -5.74
N PRO A 28 0.65 -16.23 -6.83
CA PRO A 28 -0.53 -15.67 -7.49
C PRO A 28 -1.72 -15.63 -6.53
N GLY A 29 -2.48 -14.53 -6.53
CA GLY A 29 -3.61 -14.34 -5.63
C GLY A 29 -4.02 -12.89 -5.42
N ASP A 30 -4.98 -12.69 -4.53
CA ASP A 30 -5.52 -11.37 -4.18
C ASP A 30 -4.83 -10.82 -2.93
N TYR A 31 -4.46 -9.54 -3.00
CA TYR A 31 -3.73 -8.83 -1.96
C TYR A 31 -4.28 -7.42 -1.79
N TRP A 32 -3.90 -6.80 -0.68
CA TRP A 32 -4.10 -5.38 -0.40
C TRP A 32 -2.73 -4.71 -0.26
N ILE A 33 -2.56 -3.54 -0.86
CA ILE A 33 -1.42 -2.66 -0.60
C ILE A 33 -1.84 -1.68 0.49
N SER A 34 -1.18 -1.76 1.65
CA SER A 34 -1.46 -0.90 2.79
C SER A 34 -0.23 -0.11 3.24
N SER A 35 -0.43 1.13 3.68
CA SER A 35 0.65 1.93 4.28
C SER A 35 1.02 1.39 5.67
N LEU A 36 2.26 0.93 5.85
CA LEU A 36 2.75 0.35 7.11
C LEU A 36 3.58 1.36 7.91
N ASN A 37 3.36 1.42 9.23
CA ASN A 37 4.14 2.21 10.22
C ASN A 37 4.28 3.71 9.89
N LEU A 38 3.19 4.47 10.01
CA LEU A 38 3.28 5.93 10.10
C LEU A 38 3.22 6.37 11.57
N GLU A 39 4.37 6.57 12.19
CA GLU A 39 4.46 7.63 13.20
C GLU A 39 4.44 8.95 12.40
N ALA A 40 3.26 9.58 12.34
CA ALA A 40 3.15 10.92 11.78
C ALA A 40 3.56 11.93 12.87
N GLU A 41 4.56 12.76 12.58
CA GLU A 41 4.80 13.98 13.35
C GLU A 41 3.60 14.93 13.17
N ALA A 42 3.26 15.70 14.20
CA ALA A 42 2.10 16.58 14.17
C ALA A 42 2.19 17.57 12.99
N GLY A 43 1.19 17.52 12.09
CA GLY A 43 1.11 18.36 10.89
C GLY A 43 1.46 17.65 9.58
N ASP A 44 1.85 16.37 9.62
CA ASP A 44 2.06 15.56 8.42
C ASP A 44 0.72 15.00 7.91
N ILE A 45 0.30 15.40 6.69
CA ILE A 45 -0.86 14.81 6.00
C ILE A 45 -0.30 13.80 5.01
N ARG A 46 -0.22 12.53 5.41
CA ARG A 46 0.17 11.45 4.50
C ARG A 46 -1.03 10.62 4.10
N ALA A 47 -1.19 10.44 2.80
CA ALA A 47 -2.19 9.55 2.24
C ALA A 47 -2.03 8.13 2.81
N HIS A 48 -3.14 7.59 3.34
CA HIS A 48 -3.25 6.19 3.69
C HIS A 48 -3.86 5.42 2.52
N TRP A 49 -3.27 4.27 2.17
CA TRP A 49 -3.78 3.40 1.11
C TRP A 49 -4.28 2.08 1.69
N ASP A 50 -5.37 1.59 1.12
CA ASP A 50 -5.83 0.21 1.24
C ASP A 50 -6.36 -0.21 -0.14
N VAL A 51 -5.44 -0.54 -1.04
CA VAL A 51 -5.74 -0.74 -2.46
C VAL A 51 -5.74 -2.24 -2.78
N PRO A 52 -6.88 -2.82 -3.21
CA PRO A 52 -6.95 -4.22 -3.61
C PRO A 52 -6.26 -4.44 -4.95
N ILE A 53 -5.49 -5.53 -5.05
CA ILE A 53 -4.77 -5.92 -6.26
C ILE A 53 -4.87 -7.43 -6.47
N THR A 54 -4.74 -7.86 -7.71
CA THR A 54 -4.56 -9.27 -8.06
C THR A 54 -3.19 -9.44 -8.70
N VAL A 55 -2.43 -10.44 -8.23
CA VAL A 55 -1.14 -10.85 -8.78
C VAL A 55 -1.34 -12.10 -9.62
N GLU A 56 -1.04 -12.01 -10.91
CA GLU A 56 -1.09 -13.16 -11.83
C GLU A 56 0.26 -13.87 -11.94
N ALA A 57 0.23 -15.18 -12.22
CA ALA A 57 1.45 -15.99 -12.35
C ALA A 57 2.34 -15.51 -13.50
N GLY A 58 3.59 -15.19 -13.19
CA GLY A 58 4.59 -14.80 -14.19
C GLY A 58 4.41 -13.40 -14.76
N GLN A 59 3.49 -12.60 -14.21
CA GLN A 59 3.26 -11.21 -14.63
C GLN A 59 3.65 -10.22 -13.54
N THR A 60 3.90 -8.97 -13.95
CA THR A 60 4.11 -7.84 -13.04
C THR A 60 2.85 -7.00 -12.98
N THR A 61 2.18 -6.99 -11.84
CA THR A 61 1.09 -6.04 -11.56
C THR A 61 1.69 -4.67 -11.21
N ARG A 62 1.43 -3.65 -12.03
CA ARG A 62 1.83 -2.26 -11.76
C ARG A 62 0.67 -1.50 -11.12
N VAL A 63 0.95 -0.81 -10.03
CA VAL A 63 -0.03 -0.02 -9.29
C VAL A 63 0.55 1.36 -9.03
N GLU A 64 -0.23 2.40 -9.31
CA GLU A 64 0.14 3.78 -9.01
C GLU A 64 -0.67 4.26 -7.81
N LEU A 65 0.03 4.60 -6.73
CA LEU A 65 -0.57 5.13 -5.52
C LEU A 65 -0.58 6.65 -5.57
N SER A 66 -1.72 7.26 -5.26
CA SER A 66 -1.91 8.71 -5.28
C SER A 66 -2.93 9.15 -4.24
N ASN A 67 -3.09 10.44 -4.05
CA ASN A 67 -4.12 10.95 -3.14
C ASN A 67 -5.54 10.55 -3.59
N LEU A 68 -5.76 10.30 -4.88
CA LEU A 68 -7.08 9.94 -5.42
C LEU A 68 -7.54 8.54 -5.02
N ASN A 69 -6.61 7.60 -4.81
CA ASN A 69 -6.92 6.25 -4.35
C ASN A 69 -6.55 6.03 -2.88
N SER A 70 -6.36 7.12 -2.13
CA SER A 70 -6.21 7.08 -0.69
C SER A 70 -7.56 6.86 0.02
N THR A 71 -7.53 6.27 1.20
CA THR A 71 -8.73 6.02 2.01
C THR A 71 -9.32 7.31 2.58
N GLU A 72 -8.50 8.34 2.81
CA GLU A 72 -8.93 9.65 3.32
C GLU A 72 -9.67 10.50 2.27
N ALA A 73 -9.37 10.32 0.98
CA ALA A 73 -10.09 10.98 -0.11
C ALA A 73 -11.58 10.57 -0.17
N SER A 74 -11.94 9.39 0.36
CA SER A 74 -13.34 8.95 0.46
C SER A 74 -14.11 9.56 1.64
N GLY A 75 -13.42 10.24 2.58
CA GLY A 75 -14.03 10.89 3.75
C GLY A 75 -14.41 12.35 3.54
N SER A 76 -14.05 12.94 2.40
CA SER A 76 -14.35 14.34 2.06
C SER A 76 -15.61 14.44 1.19
N ASN A 77 -16.75 13.93 1.68
CA ASN A 77 -18.06 14.32 1.16
C ASN A 77 -18.70 15.27 2.19
N PRO A 78 -19.01 16.54 1.84
CA PRO A 78 -19.52 17.55 2.76
C PRO A 78 -20.91 17.21 3.32
#